data_AF-A0A259DMG3-F1
#
_entry.id   AF-A0A259DMG3-F1
#
_cell.length_a   1.000
_cell.length_b   1.000
_cell.length_c   1.000
_cell.angle_alpha   90.00
_cell.angle_beta   90.00
_cell.angle_gamma   90.00
#
_symmetry.space_group_name_H-M   'P 1'
#
loop_
_entity.id
_entity.type
_entity.pdbx_description
1 polymer ?
#
loop_
_entity_poly.entity_id
_entity_poly.type
_entity_poly.pdbx_seq_one_letter_code
_entity_poly.pdbx_strand_id
1 'polypeptide(L)'
;NVTDNQAYAAATYDFGILKAYVNWINRKATSTLNSNNYVKRSGQQIGVRSFITPKVEAWGNIGNGRYTAYGSSEPTANINAWQLGSNYWLSKRTNMYAIYGKAQSSNIISAAGISGSVSASQYAIGVRHTF
;
A
#
# COMPACT_ATOMS: atom_id res chain seq x y z
N ASN A 1 -12.33 -24.98 3.62
CA ASN A 1 -10.88 -25.04 3.91
C ASN A 1 -10.13 -24.41 2.71
N VAL A 2 -9.02 -23.70 2.92
CA VAL A 2 -8.32 -22.90 1.89
C VAL A 2 -6.82 -23.12 2.00
N THR A 3 -6.15 -23.34 0.87
CA THR A 3 -4.68 -23.34 0.79
C THR A 3 -4.20 -21.94 0.48
N ASP A 4 -3.36 -21.38 1.35
CA ASP A 4 -2.79 -20.04 1.19
C ASP A 4 -1.29 -20.13 0.89
N ASN A 5 -0.86 -19.51 -0.20
CA ASN A 5 0.54 -19.43 -0.59
C ASN A 5 0.94 -17.96 -0.69
N GLN A 6 1.88 -17.54 0.15
CA GLN A 6 2.30 -16.15 0.27
C GLN A 6 3.83 -16.04 0.27
N ALA A 7 4.32 -15.05 -0.46
CA ALA A 7 5.71 -14.61 -0.45
C ALA A 7 5.76 -13.11 -0.14
N TYR A 8 6.78 -12.72 0.62
CA TYR A 8 7.09 -11.33 0.94
C TYR A 8 8.59 -11.13 0.85
N ALA A 9 9.00 -10.06 0.18
CA ALA A 9 10.38 -9.63 0.10
C ALA A 9 10.45 -8.13 0.38
N ALA A 10 11.46 -7.71 1.12
CA ALA A 10 11.69 -6.30 1.41
C ALA A 10 13.19 -6.02 1.49
N ALA A 11 13.56 -4.81 1.12
CA ALA A 11 14.91 -4.31 1.30
C ALA A 11 14.85 -2.85 1.75
N THR A 12 15.81 -2.47 2.58
CA THR A 12 15.97 -1.10 3.05
C THR A 12 17.43 -0.71 2.93
N TYR A 13 17.69 0.54 2.58
CA TYR A 13 19.03 1.08 2.54
C TYR A 13 19.08 2.47 3.18
N ASP A 14 20.13 2.71 3.96
CA ASP A 14 20.38 3.98 4.63
C ASP A 14 21.54 4.70 3.94
N PHE A 15 21.24 5.82 3.30
CA PHE A 15 22.22 6.67 2.62
C PHE A 15 22.83 7.73 3.56
N GLY A 16 22.51 7.68 4.86
CA GLY A 16 22.88 8.70 5.85
C GLY A 16 21.95 9.91 5.82
N ILE A 17 21.76 10.51 4.65
CA ILE A 17 20.84 11.66 4.47
C ILE A 17 19.37 11.23 4.32
N LEU A 18 19.12 10.00 3.86
CA LEU A 18 17.78 9.46 3.66
C LEU A 18 17.79 7.93 3.77
N LYS A 19 16.65 7.37 4.12
CA LYS A 19 16.38 5.94 4.12
C LYS A 19 15.42 5.61 3.00
N ALA A 20 15.79 4.68 2.13
CA ALA A 20 14.92 4.13 1.10
C ALA A 20 14.48 2.72 1.47
N TYR A 21 13.28 2.34 1.04
CA TYR A 21 12.75 1.00 1.22
C TYR A 21 11.97 0.54 0.00
N VAL A 22 12.01 -0.75 -0.26
CA VAL A 22 11.19 -1.43 -1.26
C VAL A 22 10.54 -2.64 -0.61
N ASN A 23 9.28 -2.89 -0.95
CA ASN A 23 8.53 -4.04 -0.49
C ASN A 23 7.86 -4.70 -1.69
N TRP A 24 7.80 -6.02 -1.70
CA TRP A 24 7.05 -6.82 -2.65
C TRP A 24 6.30 -7.91 -1.93
N ILE A 25 5.05 -8.13 -2.33
CA ILE A 25 4.18 -9.17 -1.78
C ILE A 25 3.47 -9.88 -2.91
N ASN A 26 3.35 -11.19 -2.78
CA ASN A 26 2.50 -12.00 -3.64
C ASN A 26 1.76 -13.02 -2.78
N ARG A 27 0.46 -13.18 -3.02
CA ARG A 27 -0.40 -14.11 -2.29
C ARG A 27 -1.40 -14.75 -3.23
N LYS A 28 -1.62 -16.05 -3.07
CA LYS A 28 -2.71 -16.81 -3.71
C LYS A 28 -3.41 -17.67 -2.66
N ALA A 29 -4.69 -17.39 -2.43
CA ALA A 29 -5.58 -18.21 -1.62
C ALA A 29 -6.46 -19.05 -2.54
N THR A 30 -6.48 -20.37 -2.38
CA THR A 30 -7.21 -21.32 -3.25
C THR A 30 -8.12 -22.21 -2.41
N SER A 31 -9.38 -22.37 -2.82
CA SER A 31 -10.30 -23.27 -2.13
C SER A 31 -9.86 -24.73 -2.25
N THR A 32 -9.92 -25.46 -1.15
CA THR A 32 -9.64 -26.91 -1.12
C THR A 32 -10.77 -27.76 -1.73
N LEU A 33 -11.99 -27.20 -1.81
CA LEU A 33 -13.15 -27.88 -2.40
C LEU A 33 -13.17 -27.76 -3.93
N ASN A 34 -12.62 -26.66 -4.47
CA ASN A 34 -12.55 -26.41 -5.90
C ASN A 34 -11.34 -25.50 -6.18
N SER A 35 -10.31 -26.07 -6.83
CA SER A 35 -9.07 -25.36 -7.13
C SER A 35 -9.22 -24.23 -8.16
N ASN A 36 -10.34 -24.19 -8.90
CA ASN A 36 -10.68 -23.07 -9.79
C ASN A 36 -11.15 -21.83 -9.02
N ASN A 37 -11.55 -21.99 -7.75
CA ASN A 37 -11.95 -20.88 -6.90
C ASN A 37 -10.73 -20.37 -6.12
N TYR A 38 -10.07 -19.34 -6.67
CA TYR A 38 -8.91 -18.72 -6.04
C TYR A 38 -8.97 -17.19 -6.07
N VAL A 39 -8.21 -16.56 -5.17
CA VAL A 39 -7.95 -15.12 -5.18
C VAL A 39 -6.45 -14.91 -5.17
N LYS A 40 -5.94 -14.05 -6.05
CA LYS A 40 -4.53 -13.65 -6.13
C LYS A 40 -4.37 -12.17 -5.86
N ARG A 41 -3.34 -11.81 -5.11
CA ARG A 41 -2.89 -10.43 -4.93
C ARG A 41 -1.38 -10.35 -5.09
N SER A 42 -0.91 -9.44 -5.93
CA SER A 42 0.50 -9.02 -5.95
C SER A 42 0.59 -7.52 -5.74
N GLY A 43 1.70 -7.06 -5.18
CA GLY A 43 1.93 -5.64 -4.98
C GLY A 43 3.40 -5.35 -4.71
N GLN A 44 3.81 -4.15 -5.10
CA GLN A 44 5.12 -3.60 -4.81
C GLN A 44 4.98 -2.16 -4.34
N GLN A 45 5.90 -1.75 -3.48
CA GLN A 45 5.97 -0.39 -2.95
C GLN A 45 7.42 0.03 -2.89
N ILE A 46 7.69 1.28 -3.24
CA ILE A 46 8.95 1.96 -2.97
C ILE A 46 8.65 3.23 -2.19
N GLY A 47 9.52 3.54 -1.25
CA GLY A 47 9.43 4.79 -0.51
C GLY A 47 10.75 5.28 0.00
N VAL A 48 10.75 6.54 0.39
CA VAL A 48 11.89 7.25 0.96
C VAL A 48 11.45 8.05 2.16
N ARG A 49 12.39 8.28 3.07
CA ARG A 49 12.20 9.08 4.27
C ARG A 49 13.50 9.79 4.62
N SER A 50 13.41 11.05 5.01
CA SER A 50 14.56 11.87 5.36
C SER A 50 14.19 12.96 6.36
N PHE A 51 15.18 13.43 7.11
CA PHE A 51 15.11 14.68 7.85
C PHE A 51 15.57 15.82 6.96
N ILE A 52 14.64 16.70 6.58
CA ILE A 52 14.95 17.94 5.85
C ILE A 52 15.67 18.92 6.80
N THR A 53 15.24 18.95 8.06
CA THR A 53 15.92 19.63 9.17
C THR A 53 15.88 18.74 10.40
N PRO A 54 16.62 19.03 11.49
CA PRO A 54 16.59 18.20 12.70
C PRO A 54 15.18 18.03 13.31
N LYS A 55 14.26 18.96 13.04
CA LYS A 55 12.87 18.90 13.54
C LYS A 55 11.85 18.52 12.47
N VAL A 56 12.20 18.52 11.19
CA VAL A 56 11.27 18.25 10.08
C VAL A 56 11.68 16.99 9.36
N GLU A 57 10.85 15.96 9.46
CA GLU A 57 10.97 14.73 8.70
C GLU A 57 9.95 14.73 7.58
N ALA A 58 10.34 14.32 6.38
CA ALA A 58 9.44 14.09 5.27
C ALA A 58 9.62 12.68 4.73
N TRP A 59 8.53 12.12 4.21
CA TRP A 59 8.54 10.82 3.58
C TRP A 59 7.51 10.75 2.47
N GLY A 60 7.73 9.81 1.55
CA GLY A 60 6.80 9.52 0.48
C GLY A 60 6.96 8.07 0.05
N ASN A 61 5.87 7.49 -0.46
CA ASN A 61 5.90 6.21 -1.12
C ASN A 61 4.86 6.13 -2.23
N ILE A 62 5.16 5.27 -3.18
CA ILE A 62 4.27 4.88 -4.26
C ILE A 62 4.29 3.36 -4.35
N GLY A 63 3.15 2.79 -4.67
CA GLY A 63 3.02 1.37 -4.89
C GLY A 63 1.99 1.08 -5.96
N ASN A 64 2.18 -0.08 -6.59
CA ASN A 64 1.22 -0.64 -7.51
C ASN A 64 0.97 -2.11 -7.16
N GLY A 65 -0.15 -2.63 -7.61
CA GLY A 65 -0.50 -4.01 -7.38
C GLY A 65 -1.59 -4.50 -8.31
N ARG A 66 -1.87 -5.79 -8.20
CA ARG A 66 -2.90 -6.47 -8.97
C ARG A 66 -3.69 -7.37 -8.05
N TYR A 67 -5.00 -7.35 -8.19
CA TYR A 67 -5.93 -8.20 -7.47
C TYR A 67 -6.80 -8.95 -8.48
N THR A 68 -6.80 -10.28 -8.42
CA THR A 68 -7.62 -11.14 -9.28
C THR A 68 -8.50 -12.00 -8.39
N ALA A 69 -9.80 -11.97 -8.61
CA ALA A 69 -10.76 -12.81 -7.89
C ALA A 69 -11.29 -13.95 -8.78
N TYR A 70 -11.84 -14.98 -8.15
CA TYR A 70 -12.52 -16.06 -8.84
C TYR A 70 -13.82 -15.55 -9.48
N GLY A 71 -14.19 -16.08 -10.64
CA GLY A 71 -15.38 -15.69 -11.39
C GLY A 71 -15.16 -15.78 -12.90
N SER A 72 -16.24 -15.58 -13.67
CA SER A 72 -16.17 -15.56 -15.14
C SER A 72 -15.11 -14.55 -15.61
N SER A 73 -14.20 -14.99 -16.49
CA SER A 73 -13.07 -14.20 -17.02
C SER A 73 -12.06 -13.67 -15.98
N GLU A 74 -12.03 -14.24 -14.76
CA GLU A 74 -11.05 -13.90 -13.71
C GLU A 74 -10.93 -12.39 -13.44
N PRO A 75 -12.00 -11.76 -12.89
CA PRO A 75 -12.09 -10.31 -12.73
C PRO A 75 -10.85 -9.77 -12.02
N THR A 76 -10.17 -8.83 -12.68
CA THR A 76 -8.88 -8.32 -12.23
C THR A 76 -8.86 -6.79 -12.15
N ALA A 77 -8.38 -6.28 -11.02
CA ALA A 77 -8.10 -4.86 -10.79
C ALA A 77 -6.59 -4.61 -10.68
N ASN A 78 -6.10 -3.56 -11.34
CA ASN A 78 -4.78 -3.01 -11.06
C ASN A 78 -4.93 -1.83 -10.10
N ILE A 79 -4.11 -1.78 -9.06
CA ILE A 79 -4.14 -0.77 -8.01
C ILE A 79 -2.90 0.09 -8.17
N ASN A 80 -3.06 1.41 -8.09
CA ASN A 80 -1.98 2.37 -7.96
C ASN A 80 -2.28 3.26 -6.76
N ALA A 81 -1.31 3.40 -5.86
CA ALA A 81 -1.45 4.24 -4.68
C ALA A 81 -0.16 4.98 -4.39
N TRP A 82 -0.29 6.19 -3.87
CA TRP A 82 0.84 6.95 -3.36
C TRP A 82 0.41 7.74 -2.14
N GLN A 83 1.38 8.06 -1.31
CA GLN A 83 1.19 8.92 -0.16
C GLN A 83 2.49 9.64 0.14
N LEU A 84 2.35 10.83 0.72
CA LEU A 84 3.44 11.62 1.24
C LEU A 84 3.00 12.20 2.57
N GLY A 85 3.98 12.45 3.42
CA GLY A 85 3.72 13.03 4.71
C GLY A 85 4.96 13.70 5.28
N SER A 86 4.70 14.51 6.30
CA SER A 86 5.73 15.17 7.07
C SER A 86 5.41 15.08 8.55
N ASN A 87 6.46 15.11 9.36
CA ASN A 87 6.39 15.23 10.80
C ASN A 87 7.19 16.45 11.23
N TYR A 88 6.61 17.24 12.13
CA TYR A 88 7.31 18.26 12.90
C TYR A 88 7.50 17.77 14.33
N TRP A 89 8.75 17.58 14.74
CA TRP A 89 9.14 17.10 16.06
C TRP A 89 9.25 18.28 17.04
N LEU A 90 8.21 18.48 17.86
CA LEU A 90 8.21 19.51 18.90
C LEU A 90 9.16 19.13 20.05
N SER A 91 9.18 17.84 20.40
CA SER A 91 10.06 17.25 21.41
C SER A 91 10.31 15.77 21.10
N LYS A 92 11.06 15.08 21.97
CA LYS A 92 11.22 13.60 21.90
C LYS A 92 9.90 12.84 22.07
N ARG A 93 8.88 13.48 22.66
CA ARG A 93 7.60 12.87 23.06
C ARG A 93 6.39 13.45 22.34
N THR A 94 6.52 14.60 21.68
CA THR A 94 5.42 15.28 21.02
C THR A 94 5.79 15.59 19.57
N ASN A 95 4.95 15.17 18.63
CA ASN A 95 5.08 15.53 17.23
C ASN A 95 3.74 15.91 16.60
N MET A 96 3.81 16.78 15.61
CA MET A 96 2.70 17.09 14.70
C MET A 96 2.97 16.40 13.37
N TYR A 97 1.93 15.89 12.71
CA TYR A 97 2.05 15.25 11.41
C TYR A 97 0.98 15.73 10.44
N ALA A 98 1.32 15.68 9.15
CA ALA A 98 0.41 15.85 8.05
C ALA A 98 0.69 14.77 7.00
N ILE A 99 -0.36 14.15 6.47
CA ILE A 99 -0.27 13.06 5.49
C ILE A 99 -1.34 13.30 4.44
N TYR A 100 -0.97 13.11 3.18
CA TYR A 100 -1.89 13.05 2.06
C TYR A 100 -1.59 11.84 1.20
N GLY A 101 -2.63 11.17 0.73
CA GLY A 101 -2.48 10.02 -0.13
C GLY A 101 -3.67 9.81 -1.04
N LYS A 102 -3.43 9.06 -2.11
CA LYS A 102 -4.42 8.66 -3.08
C LYS A 102 -4.25 7.19 -3.42
N ALA A 103 -5.36 6.47 -3.55
CA ALA A 103 -5.40 5.13 -4.08
C ALA A 103 -6.45 5.04 -5.19
N GLN A 104 -6.10 4.37 -6.29
CA GLN A 104 -6.97 4.16 -7.43
C GLN A 104 -6.89 2.72 -7.91
N SER A 105 -8.03 2.15 -8.32
CA SER A 105 -8.10 0.89 -9.05
C SER A 105 -8.45 1.12 -10.52
N SER A 106 -8.01 0.23 -11.41
CA SER A 106 -8.57 0.12 -12.76
C SER A 106 -10.03 -0.31 -12.67
N ASN A 107 -10.74 -0.14 -13.80
CA ASN A 107 -12.08 -0.70 -13.95
C ASN A 107 -12.02 -2.22 -13.81
N ILE A 108 -12.95 -2.77 -13.04
CA ILE A 108 -13.24 -4.20 -12.95
C ILE A 108 -14.61 -4.40 -13.58
N ILE A 109 -14.71 -5.34 -14.51
CA ILE A 109 -16.00 -5.80 -15.05
C ILE A 109 -16.37 -7.07 -14.28
N SER A 110 -17.44 -7.00 -13.50
CA SER A 110 -17.98 -8.18 -12.81
C SER A 110 -18.73 -9.09 -13.79
N ALA A 111 -18.96 -10.35 -13.41
CA ALA A 111 -19.74 -11.29 -14.22
C ALA A 111 -21.20 -10.83 -14.49
N ALA A 112 -21.71 -9.87 -13.71
CA ALA A 112 -23.01 -9.23 -13.91
C ALA A 112 -22.96 -7.99 -14.83
N GLY A 113 -21.82 -7.73 -15.49
CA GLY A 113 -21.64 -6.57 -16.38
C GLY A 113 -21.45 -5.23 -15.67
N ILE A 114 -21.38 -5.21 -14.35
CA ILE A 114 -21.16 -3.99 -13.57
C ILE A 114 -19.67 -3.62 -13.67
N SER A 115 -19.41 -2.43 -14.23
CA SER A 115 -18.08 -1.81 -14.26
C SER A 115 -17.90 -0.93 -13.02
N GLY A 116 -16.86 -1.19 -12.23
CA GLY A 116 -16.53 -0.39 -11.05
C GLY A 116 -15.05 -0.06 -10.98
N SER A 117 -14.73 1.16 -10.56
CA SER A 117 -13.40 1.57 -10.13
C SER A 117 -13.49 2.35 -8.83
N VAL A 118 -12.44 2.27 -8.02
CA VAL A 118 -12.31 3.06 -6.79
C VAL A 118 -11.25 4.12 -7.02
N SER A 119 -11.54 5.37 -6.68
CA SER A 119 -10.54 6.43 -6.55
C SER A 119 -10.83 7.18 -5.27
N ALA A 120 -9.88 7.16 -4.33
CA ALA A 120 -10.03 7.80 -3.04
C ALA A 120 -8.78 8.61 -2.73
N SER A 121 -8.98 9.84 -2.27
CA SER A 121 -7.95 10.69 -1.68
C SER A 121 -8.25 10.91 -0.21
N GLN A 122 -7.23 10.86 0.64
CA GLN A 122 -7.37 11.05 2.07
C GLN A 122 -6.28 11.99 2.56
N TYR A 123 -6.64 12.85 3.51
CA TYR A 123 -5.73 13.69 4.26
C TYR A 123 -5.86 13.38 5.75
N ALA A 124 -4.76 13.47 6.47
CA ALA A 124 -4.73 13.34 7.91
C ALA A 124 -3.77 14.38 8.48
N ILE A 125 -4.22 15.09 9.51
CA ILE A 125 -3.39 15.99 10.31
C ILE A 125 -3.62 15.65 11.77
N GLY A 126 -2.59 15.76 12.59
CA GLY A 126 -2.75 15.45 14.01
C GLY A 126 -1.51 15.76 14.82
N VAL A 127 -1.69 15.67 16.13
CA VAL A 127 -0.63 15.77 17.13
C VAL A 127 -0.63 14.46 17.93
N ARG A 128 0.55 13.91 18.16
CA ARG A 128 0.73 12.72 18.99
C ARG A 128 1.67 13.06 20.13
N HIS A 129 1.25 12.68 21.34
CA HIS A 129 2.04 12.76 22.56
C HIS A 129 2.23 11.36 23.15
N THR A 130 3.45 11.01 23.55
CA THR A 130 3.80 9.72 24.17
C THR A 130 4.41 9.94 25.54
N PHE A 131 3.78 9.40 26.59
CA PHE A 131 4.21 9.54 27.99
C PHE A 131 5.50 8.78 28.29
#